data_AF-A0A512DXC9-F1
#
_entry.id   AF-A0A512DXC9-F1
#
_cell.length_a   1.000
_cell.length_b   1.000
_cell.length_c   1.000
_cell.angle_alpha   90.00
_cell.angle_beta   90.00
_cell.angle_gamma   90.00
#
_symmetry.space_group_name_H-M   'P 1'
#
loop_
_entity.id
_entity.type
_entity.pdbx_description
1 polymer ?
#
loop_
_entity_poly.entity_id
_entity_poly.type
_entity_poly.pdbx_seq_one_letter_code
_entity_poly.pdbx_strand_id
1 'polypeptide(L)'
;MLGLSQEKLGEAVGITFQQLQKYERGANRISASRLYHLALVLDVPVGFFFEDMPTGQPLPEGADVVQEPTETDEFESMAKRETLELVRAYYRIGDPNVRRRAFELIKALGGEIRDADPVNA
;
A
#
# COMPACT_ATOMS: atom_id res chain seq x y z
N MET A 1 -12.18 16.00 -17.83
CA MET A 1 -11.82 15.01 -16.78
C MET A 1 -12.62 13.75 -17.05
N LEU A 2 -11.96 12.66 -17.42
CA LEU A 2 -12.56 11.32 -17.46
C LEU A 2 -13.24 11.10 -16.10
N GLY A 3 -14.55 10.90 -16.06
CA GLY A 3 -15.39 10.94 -14.85
C GLY A 3 -15.14 9.86 -13.79
N LEU A 4 -13.94 9.28 -13.73
CA LEU A 4 -13.49 8.45 -12.61
C LEU A 4 -12.96 9.34 -11.49
N SER A 5 -13.40 9.05 -10.26
CA SER A 5 -12.68 9.54 -9.09
C SER A 5 -11.31 8.84 -9.02
N GLN A 6 -10.31 9.54 -8.50
CA GLN A 6 -8.98 8.98 -8.26
C GLN A 6 -9.01 7.71 -7.39
N GLU A 7 -9.97 7.58 -6.46
CA GLU A 7 -10.21 6.34 -5.72
C GLU A 7 -10.56 5.16 -6.64
N LYS A 8 -11.50 5.37 -7.59
CA LYS A 8 -11.89 4.33 -8.56
C LYS A 8 -10.76 3.98 -9.52
N LEU A 9 -9.95 4.97 -9.91
CA LEU A 9 -8.75 4.75 -10.73
C LEU A 9 -7.71 3.93 -9.96
N GLY A 10 -7.53 4.24 -8.67
CA GLY A 10 -6.67 3.49 -7.78
C GLY A 10 -7.10 2.03 -7.69
N GLU A 11 -8.36 1.79 -7.33
CA GLU A 11 -8.93 0.43 -7.25
C GLU A 11 -8.75 -0.37 -8.56
N ALA A 12 -9.00 0.25 -9.72
CA ALA A 12 -8.88 -0.41 -11.02
C ALA A 12 -7.44 -0.81 -11.39
N VAL A 13 -6.45 -0.09 -10.86
CA VAL A 13 -5.01 -0.36 -11.07
C VAL A 13 -4.42 -1.18 -9.91
N GLY A 14 -5.25 -1.50 -8.92
CA GLY A 14 -4.82 -2.10 -7.66
C GLY A 14 -3.82 -1.20 -6.95
N ILE A 15 -4.08 0.11 -6.90
CA ILE A 15 -3.40 1.06 -6.02
C ILE A 15 -4.28 1.75 -5.00
N THR A 16 -3.67 2.09 -3.86
CA THR A 16 -4.29 3.01 -2.90
C THR A 16 -4.40 4.42 -3.51
N PHE A 17 -5.41 5.17 -3.07
CA PHE A 17 -5.58 6.58 -3.43
C PHE A 17 -4.33 7.42 -3.09
N GLN A 18 -3.68 7.13 -1.95
CA GLN A 18 -2.47 7.83 -1.53
C GLN A 18 -1.31 7.55 -2.49
N GLN A 19 -1.16 6.32 -2.95
CA GLN A 19 -0.12 5.96 -3.91
C GLN A 19 -0.36 6.61 -5.28
N LEU A 20 -1.61 6.64 -5.75
CA LEU A 20 -1.96 7.38 -6.97
C LEU A 20 -1.61 8.87 -6.84
N GLN A 21 -1.88 9.51 -5.70
CA GLN A 21 -1.46 10.90 -5.47
C GLN A 21 0.06 11.08 -5.50
N LYS A 22 0.85 10.11 -5.03
CA LYS A 22 2.31 10.17 -5.11
C LYS A 22 2.82 10.08 -6.54
N TYR A 23 2.17 9.27 -7.39
CA TYR A 23 2.46 9.21 -8.82
C TYR A 23 2.11 10.51 -9.53
N GLU A 24 0.94 11.09 -9.28
CA GLU A 24 0.54 12.36 -9.88
C GLU A 24 1.47 13.52 -9.53
N ARG A 25 2.04 13.52 -8.31
CA ARG A 25 2.97 14.55 -7.85
C ARG A 25 4.43 14.24 -8.21
N GLY A 26 4.72 13.10 -8.83
CA GLY A 26 6.07 12.63 -9.12
C GLY A 26 6.93 12.37 -7.89
N ALA A 27 6.31 12.20 -6.72
CA ALA A 27 7.01 11.89 -5.46
C ALA A 27 7.51 10.43 -5.44
N ASN A 28 6.78 9.54 -6.12
CA ASN A 28 7.19 8.17 -6.39
C ASN A 28 7.38 7.98 -7.91
N ARG A 29 8.32 7.12 -8.30
CA ARG A 29 8.46 6.67 -9.69
C ARG A 29 7.34 5.69 -10.01
N ILE A 30 7.13 5.39 -11.28
CA ILE A 30 6.16 4.37 -11.66
C ILE A 30 6.85 3.33 -12.52
N SER A 31 6.61 2.05 -12.22
CA SER A 31 7.15 0.98 -13.06
C SER A 31 6.43 0.95 -14.41
N ALA A 32 7.13 0.52 -15.46
CA ALA A 32 6.55 0.43 -16.81
C ALA A 32 5.30 -0.45 -16.85
N SER A 33 5.27 -1.53 -16.06
CA SER A 33 4.09 -2.40 -15.94
C SER A 33 2.87 -1.65 -15.39
N ARG A 34 3.05 -0.85 -14.34
CA ARG A 34 1.93 -0.08 -13.77
C ARG A 34 1.47 1.05 -14.69
N LEU A 35 2.42 1.73 -15.33
CA LEU A 35 2.11 2.78 -16.31
C LEU A 35 1.30 2.23 -17.48
N TYR A 36 1.64 1.03 -17.96
CA TYR A 36 0.85 0.33 -18.98
C TYR A 36 -0.56 -0.04 -18.49
N HIS A 37 -0.71 -0.54 -17.27
CA HIS A 37 -2.03 -0.82 -16.68
C HIS A 37 -2.89 0.44 -16.54
N LEU A 38 -2.30 1.57 -16.11
CA LEU A 38 -2.98 2.87 -16.07
C LEU A 38 -3.47 3.29 -17.45
N ALA A 39 -2.65 3.08 -18.50
CA ALA A 39 -3.02 3.39 -19.88
C ALA A 39 -4.27 2.60 -20.31
N LEU A 40 -4.32 1.31 -19.99
CA LEU A 40 -5.48 0.45 -20.28
C LEU A 40 -6.75 0.89 -19.53
N VAL A 41 -6.63 1.25 -18.25
CA VAL A 41 -7.78 1.68 -17.43
C VAL A 41 -8.31 3.04 -17.88
N LEU A 42 -7.43 3.95 -18.28
CA LEU A 42 -7.79 5.28 -18.77
C LEU A 42 -8.20 5.29 -20.24
N ASP A 43 -8.09 4.15 -20.93
CA ASP A 43 -8.35 4.00 -22.37
C ASP A 43 -7.54 4.99 -23.22
N VAL A 44 -6.24 5.12 -22.91
CA VAL A 44 -5.29 5.97 -23.65
C VAL A 44 -4.06 5.17 -24.07
N PRO A 45 -3.40 5.52 -25.18
CA PRO A 45 -2.09 4.96 -25.51
C PRO A 45 -1.08 5.25 -24.40
N VAL A 46 -0.16 4.32 -24.11
CA VAL A 46 0.89 4.55 -23.08
C VAL A 46 1.75 5.78 -23.39
N GLY A 47 1.86 6.16 -24.67
CA GLY A 47 2.55 7.37 -25.12
C GLY A 47 1.93 8.67 -24.62
N PHE A 48 0.64 8.66 -24.25
CA PHE A 48 -0.08 9.81 -23.69
C PHE A 48 0.63 10.42 -22.48
N PHE A 49 1.21 9.57 -21.61
CA PHE A 49 1.93 10.03 -20.41
C PHE A 49 3.25 10.75 -20.70
N PHE A 50 3.71 10.77 -21.95
CA PHE A 50 5.00 11.32 -22.36
C PHE A 50 4.87 12.44 -23.40
N GLU A 51 3.66 12.85 -23.78
CA GLU A 51 3.44 13.84 -24.86
C GLU A 51 4.13 15.18 -24.61
N ASP A 52 4.19 15.62 -23.35
CA ASP A 52 4.83 16.87 -22.93
C ASP A 52 6.29 16.68 -22.44
N MET A 53 6.86 15.48 -22.61
CA MET A 53 8.22 15.22 -22.12
C MET A 53 9.26 15.82 -23.09
N PRO A 54 10.22 16.62 -22.60
CA PRO A 54 11.26 17.18 -23.46
C PRO A 54 12.12 16.07 -24.08
N THR A 55 12.04 15.92 -25.40
CA THR A 55 12.85 14.96 -26.15
C THR A 55 14.31 15.39 -26.17
N GLY A 56 15.22 14.52 -25.72
CA GLY A 56 16.67 14.73 -25.85
C GLY A 56 17.39 15.28 -24.62
N GLN A 57 16.74 15.35 -23.45
CA GLN A 57 17.48 15.58 -22.21
C GLN A 57 18.19 14.28 -21.76
N PRO A 58 19.48 14.37 -21.36
CA PRO A 58 20.16 13.26 -20.73
C PRO A 58 19.37 12.84 -19.48
N LEU A 59 19.22 11.53 -19.26
CA LEU A 59 18.73 10.99 -18.00
C LEU A 59 19.57 11.61 -16.85
N PRO A 60 18.96 12.06 -15.75
CA PRO A 60 19.70 12.55 -14.60
C PRO A 60 20.73 11.50 -14.16
N GLU A 61 22.02 11.87 -14.14
CA GLU A 61 23.07 11.01 -13.59
C GLU A 61 22.75 10.72 -12.12
N GLY A 62 22.74 9.42 -11.75
CA GLY A 62 22.38 8.98 -10.40
C GLY A 62 20.91 8.57 -10.23
N ALA A 63 20.20 8.23 -11.31
CA ALA A 63 18.96 7.46 -11.22
C ALA A 63 19.24 6.03 -10.72
N ASP A 64 19.67 5.89 -9.47
CA ASP A 64 19.74 4.62 -8.77
C ASP A 64 18.38 3.93 -8.88
N VAL A 65 18.43 2.61 -9.00
CA VAL A 65 17.25 1.75 -9.01
C VAL A 65 16.68 1.75 -7.59
N VAL A 66 16.01 2.83 -7.19
CA VAL A 66 15.24 2.88 -5.96
C VAL A 66 14.07 1.93 -6.19
N GLN A 67 14.10 0.78 -5.50
CA GLN A 67 12.93 -0.09 -5.42
C GLN A 67 11.78 0.73 -4.82
N GLU A 68 10.77 0.98 -5.65
CA GLU A 68 9.47 1.46 -5.21
C GLU A 68 8.97 0.56 -4.08
N PRO A 69 8.59 1.11 -2.91
CA PRO A 69 7.83 0.35 -1.94
C PRO A 69 6.59 -0.19 -2.65
N THR A 70 6.43 -1.51 -2.65
CA THR A 70 5.22 -2.12 -3.16
C THR A 70 4.04 -1.79 -2.24
N GLU A 71 2.82 -1.94 -2.76
CA GLU A 71 1.64 -1.73 -1.92
C GLU A 71 1.58 -2.68 -0.74
N THR A 72 2.11 -3.88 -0.92
CA THR A 72 2.33 -4.85 0.16
C THR A 72 3.24 -4.24 1.22
N ASP A 73 4.34 -3.59 0.84
CA ASP A 73 5.27 -2.95 1.79
C ASP A 73 4.60 -1.78 2.54
N GLU A 74 3.74 -1.00 1.88
CA GLU A 74 3.00 0.08 2.53
C GLU A 74 1.92 -0.44 3.50
N PHE A 75 1.15 -1.44 3.08
CA PHE A 75 0.15 -2.10 3.92
C PHE A 75 0.80 -2.77 5.13
N GLU A 76 1.90 -3.50 4.94
CA GLU A 76 2.67 -4.11 6.02
C GLU A 76 3.23 -3.06 6.98
N SER A 77 3.69 -1.92 6.46
CA SER A 77 4.17 -0.80 7.28
C SER A 77 3.05 -0.19 8.14
N MET A 78 1.84 -0.03 7.57
CA MET A 78 0.67 0.44 8.31
C MET A 78 0.22 -0.56 9.38
N ALA A 79 0.10 -1.84 9.03
CA ALA A 79 -0.25 -2.90 9.96
C ALA A 79 0.76 -3.02 11.12
N LYS A 80 2.06 -2.81 10.83
CA LYS A 80 3.12 -2.78 11.83
C LYS A 80 2.98 -1.59 12.80
N ARG A 81 2.61 -0.41 12.31
CA ARG A 81 2.36 0.77 13.16
C ARG A 81 1.14 0.55 14.06
N GLU A 82 0.05 0.04 13.50
CA GLU A 82 -1.17 -0.28 14.24
C GLU A 82 -0.89 -1.32 15.34
N THR A 83 -0.13 -2.37 15.03
CA THR A 83 0.28 -3.39 16.02
C THR A 83 1.05 -2.76 17.19
N LEU A 84 1.99 -1.85 16.91
CA LEU A 84 2.74 -1.15 17.95
C LEU A 84 1.85 -0.26 18.81
N GLU A 85 0.86 0.40 18.21
CA GLU A 85 -0.11 1.22 18.94
C GLU A 85 -1.00 0.37 19.84
N LEU A 86 -1.49 -0.78 19.35
CA LEU A 86 -2.26 -1.74 20.13
C LEU A 86 -1.46 -2.24 21.35
N VAL A 87 -0.19 -2.61 21.17
CA VAL A 87 0.68 -3.04 22.28
C VAL A 87 0.85 -1.92 23.30
N ARG A 88 1.08 -0.68 22.86
CA ARG A 88 1.20 0.48 23.76
C ARG A 88 -0.11 0.73 24.52
N ALA A 89 -1.25 0.68 23.84
CA ALA A 89 -2.56 0.86 24.44
C ALA A 89 -2.85 -0.22 25.49
N TYR A 90 -2.51 -1.47 25.22
CA TYR A 90 -2.67 -2.59 26.14
C TYR A 90 -1.91 -2.37 27.47
N TYR A 91 -0.67 -1.88 27.42
CA TYR A 91 0.11 -1.58 28.62
C TYR A 91 -0.35 -0.34 29.39
N ARG A 92 -1.08 0.58 28.76
CA ARG A 92 -1.69 1.74 29.47
C ARG A 92 -2.88 1.32 30.34
N ILE A 93 -3.42 0.11 30.17
CA ILE A 93 -4.52 -0.38 30.99
C ILE A 93 -3.98 -0.75 32.38
N GLY A 94 -4.19 0.17 33.34
CA GLY A 94 -3.73 0.01 34.72
C GLY A 94 -4.48 -1.07 35.50
N ASP A 95 -5.78 -1.27 35.24
CA ASP A 95 -6.59 -2.30 35.90
C ASP A 95 -6.32 -3.69 35.26
N PRO A 96 -5.77 -4.66 36.02
CA PRO A 96 -5.49 -6.00 35.51
C PRO A 96 -6.73 -6.76 35.00
N ASN A 97 -7.90 -6.53 35.60
CA ASN A 97 -9.15 -7.19 35.20
C ASN A 97 -9.64 -6.64 33.86
N VAL A 98 -9.56 -5.33 33.65
CA VAL A 98 -9.91 -4.70 32.37
C VAL A 98 -8.95 -5.15 31.28
N ARG A 99 -7.65 -5.18 31.58
CA ARG A 99 -6.62 -5.64 30.63
C ARG A 99 -6.85 -7.08 30.20
N ARG A 100 -7.20 -7.96 31.15
CA ARG A 100 -7.58 -9.35 30.87
C ARG A 100 -8.80 -9.45 29.97
N ARG A 101 -9.87 -8.68 30.25
CA ARG A 101 -11.09 -8.69 29.42
C ARG A 101 -10.82 -8.18 28.00
N ALA A 102 -9.99 -7.15 27.84
CA ALA A 102 -9.57 -6.66 26.53
C ALA A 102 -8.80 -7.72 25.74
N PHE A 103 -7.89 -8.45 26.41
CA PHE A 103 -7.17 -9.57 25.79
C PHE A 103 -8.13 -10.68 25.33
N GLU A 104 -9.06 -11.12 26.18
CA GLU A 104 -10.04 -12.15 25.82
C GLU A 104 -10.93 -11.72 24.65
N LEU A 105 -11.31 -10.43 24.57
CA LEU A 105 -12.06 -9.89 23.45
C LEU A 105 -11.24 -9.94 22.15
N ILE A 106 -10.00 -9.44 22.17
CA ILE A 106 -9.11 -9.47 21.00
C ILE A 106 -8.91 -10.91 20.52
N LYS A 107 -8.73 -11.85 21.46
CA LYS A 107 -8.60 -13.29 21.17
C LYS A 107 -9.88 -13.85 20.54
N ALA A 108 -11.06 -13.51 21.07
CA ALA A 108 -12.34 -13.97 20.52
C ALA A 108 -12.60 -13.42 19.12
N LEU A 109 -12.21 -12.16 18.86
CA LEU A 109 -12.32 -11.54 17.53
C LEU A 109 -11.37 -12.17 16.50
N GLY A 110 -10.21 -12.65 16.94
CA GLY A 110 -9.24 -13.35 16.08
C GLY A 110 -9.67 -14.75 15.64
N GLY A 111 -10.75 -15.29 16.21
CA GLY A 111 -11.18 -16.67 16.00
C GLY A 111 -10.25 -17.69 16.67
N GLU A 112 -10.63 -18.97 16.63
CA GLU A 112 -9.69 -20.04 16.99
C GLU A 112 -8.60 -20.08 15.92
N ILE A 113 -7.35 -19.81 16.33
CA ILE A 113 -6.18 -20.25 15.57
C ILE A 113 -6.36 -21.76 15.47
N ARG A 114 -6.79 -22.25 14.30
CA ARG A 114 -6.63 -23.66 13.97
C ARG A 114 -5.13 -23.86 13.98
N ASP A 115 -4.63 -24.49 15.05
CA ASP A 115 -3.30 -25.05 15.06
C ASP A 115 -3.15 -25.80 13.74
N ALA A 116 -2.31 -25.25 12.84
CA ALA A 116 -1.98 -25.96 11.63
C ALA A 116 -1.37 -27.28 12.09
N ASP A 117 -2.02 -28.38 11.70
CA ASP A 117 -1.54 -29.73 11.95
C ASP A 117 -0.03 -29.78 11.70
N PRO A 118 0.78 -30.37 12.60
CA PRO A 118 2.17 -30.64 12.29
C PRO A 118 2.20 -31.69 11.18
N VAL A 119 2.21 -31.24 9.93
CA VAL A 119 2.41 -32.09 8.75
C VAL A 119 3.86 -32.55 8.77
N ASN A 120 4.04 -33.81 9.14
CA ASN A 120 5.16 -34.71 8.81
C ASN A 120 6.52 -34.06 8.52
N ALA A 121 7.43 -34.19 9.49
CA ALA A 121 8.83 -34.50 9.24
C ALA A 121 9.36 -35.38 10.38
#